data_AF-A0AAV0Y4C4-F1
#
_entry.id   AF-A0AAV0Y4C4-F1
#
_cell.length_a   1.000
_cell.length_b   1.000
_cell.length_c   1.000
_cell.angle_alpha   90.00
_cell.angle_beta   90.00
_cell.angle_gamma   90.00
#
_symmetry.space_group_name_H-M   'P 1'
#
loop_
_entity.id
_entity.type
_entity.pdbx_description
1 polymer ?
#
loop_
_entity_poly.entity_id
_entity_poly.type
_entity_poly.pdbx_seq_one_letter_code
_entity_poly.pdbx_strand_id
1 'polypeptide(L)'
;MKRLRLEKPYGTNVVIKKVECTNHLLRNYINRLRDISGKRKNDKGDVIPGCYRKVVHDRLLRLRYAVTEAIKYRRLEQTDRTYEATLTLLKADITNGPSHVFGDHTKCQSYFCEGQKKGEENIVPDLKIFGVWDDICRARNLLTYHTESLMYGYNNNSAELYNSILTKYVGGKRVHFSLKGSYQLRCSAAVTAYNSGPNRLSLFNKHVTNKSPGRFTKMYIKRHIVRAETRKRRRCLFSGPKNRKKCTTIRGPDENYGNVSHDPLSELTDVEIQQLKNKFMENLKLTEKQIIDLEMNTKRQHQCDEWHLERKKRLTASVFGKLCKMRQTTSREKVIKEMFYGTFSGNAATRYGIAHEDMAKEELEKIIGKKIESAGLFVDANLQFLAASPDGLIDNDSLVEIKCPASAKSFTPEEGILMKKIKSCTIENGQLHLKRNDSYFYQVQGQLHITRKMFCYFCIWTPKGLMYEKIEKDDDFWDKNMKSQLTTFFTEYFLSEVLKDSLILNE
;
A
#
# COMPACT_ATOMS: atom_id res chain seq x y z
N MET A 1 -9.44 5.61 8.60
CA MET A 1 -9.02 6.03 7.23
C MET A 1 -10.15 6.67 6.44
N LYS A 2 -11.27 5.98 6.13
CA LYS A 2 -12.41 6.61 5.41
C LYS A 2 -12.83 7.95 6.01
N ARG A 3 -13.12 7.95 7.32
CA ARG A 3 -13.52 9.14 8.07
C ARG A 3 -12.47 10.26 8.04
N LEU A 4 -11.22 9.96 8.36
CA LEU A 4 -10.10 10.93 8.28
C LEU A 4 -9.89 11.53 6.87
N ARG A 5 -10.15 10.78 5.80
CA ARG A 5 -10.04 11.27 4.42
C ARG A 5 -11.22 12.15 4.00
N LEU A 6 -12.38 11.95 4.62
CA LEU A 6 -13.59 12.76 4.39
C LEU A 6 -13.54 14.03 5.23
N GLU A 7 -13.28 13.90 6.54
CA GLU A 7 -13.28 15.01 7.50
C GLU A 7 -12.04 15.90 7.40
N LYS A 8 -10.94 15.40 6.80
CA LYS A 8 -9.66 16.10 6.61
C LYS A 8 -9.27 17.00 7.79
N PRO A 9 -9.24 16.47 9.04
CA PRO A 9 -9.05 17.29 10.25
C PRO A 9 -7.66 17.94 10.36
N TYR A 10 -6.76 17.69 9.41
CA TYR A 10 -5.40 18.20 9.35
C TYR A 10 -5.15 19.08 8.11
N GLY A 11 -6.20 19.47 7.39
CA GLY A 11 -6.10 20.26 6.15
C GLY A 11 -5.93 19.44 4.87
N THR A 12 -6.06 20.10 3.71
CA THR A 12 -6.00 19.47 2.36
C THR A 12 -4.58 19.10 1.91
N ASN A 13 -3.59 19.87 2.35
CA ASN A 13 -2.19 19.70 1.97
C ASN A 13 -1.49 18.59 2.76
N VAL A 14 -2.16 17.98 3.75
CA VAL A 14 -1.59 16.90 4.56
C VAL A 14 -2.01 15.54 3.99
N VAL A 15 -1.02 14.76 3.56
CA VAL A 15 -1.25 13.38 3.12
C VAL A 15 -1.36 12.45 4.33
N ILE A 16 -2.58 11.99 4.61
CA ILE A 16 -2.80 10.96 5.64
C ILE A 16 -2.47 9.59 5.04
N LYS A 17 -1.31 9.05 5.38
CA LYS A 17 -0.88 7.68 5.04
C LYS A 17 -1.25 6.68 6.12
N LYS A 18 -1.60 5.46 5.70
CA LYS A 18 -1.69 4.31 6.61
C LYS A 18 -0.31 3.66 6.69
N VAL A 19 0.32 3.71 7.86
CA VAL A 19 1.57 2.97 8.12
C VAL A 19 1.24 1.62 8.74
N GLU A 20 1.78 0.55 8.15
CA GLU A 20 1.55 -0.81 8.65
C GLU A 20 2.46 -1.12 9.84
N CYS A 21 1.94 -1.88 10.82
CA CYS A 21 2.73 -2.30 11.98
C CYS A 21 3.83 -3.29 11.55
N THR A 22 5.09 -3.02 11.96
CA THR A 22 6.24 -3.88 11.63
C THR A 22 6.02 -5.33 12.08
N ASN A 23 5.49 -5.54 13.28
CA ASN A 23 5.20 -6.89 13.80
C ASN A 23 4.11 -7.60 12.98
N HIS A 24 3.14 -6.84 12.45
CA HIS A 24 2.10 -7.38 11.60
C HIS A 24 2.67 -7.82 10.24
N LEU A 25 3.50 -6.98 9.63
CA LEU A 25 4.18 -7.27 8.36
C LEU A 25 5.07 -8.53 8.46
N LEU A 26 5.92 -8.60 9.48
CA LEU A 26 6.81 -9.75 9.69
C LEU A 26 6.03 -11.05 9.97
N ARG A 27 4.94 -10.97 10.75
CA ARG A 27 4.06 -12.13 10.99
C ARG A 27 3.40 -12.60 9.70
N ASN A 28 2.90 -11.67 8.90
CA ASN A 28 2.27 -11.94 7.62
C ASN A 28 3.25 -12.54 6.59
N TYR A 29 4.50 -12.10 6.59
CA TYR A 29 5.56 -12.69 5.77
C TYR A 29 5.82 -14.15 6.18
N ILE A 30 6.03 -14.40 7.47
CA ILE A 30 6.32 -15.75 7.98
C ILE A 30 5.15 -16.70 7.86
N ASN A 31 3.91 -16.22 8.04
CA ASN A 31 2.73 -17.06 7.81
C ASN A 31 2.65 -17.52 6.36
N ARG A 32 2.92 -16.63 5.39
CA ARG A 32 2.95 -17.01 3.96
C ARG A 32 4.03 -18.04 3.64
N LEU A 33 5.23 -17.82 4.16
CA LEU A 33 6.33 -18.79 3.98
C LEU A 33 6.02 -20.14 4.64
N ARG A 34 5.34 -20.13 5.78
CA ARG A 34 4.84 -21.36 6.42
C ARG A 34 3.79 -22.05 5.56
N ASP A 35 2.86 -21.29 4.97
CA ASP A 35 1.86 -21.85 4.06
C ASP A 35 2.54 -22.52 2.85
N ILE A 36 3.59 -21.90 2.30
CA ILE A 36 4.41 -22.49 1.21
C ILE A 36 5.01 -23.82 1.65
N SER A 37 5.57 -23.91 2.86
CA SER A 37 6.11 -25.19 3.36
C SER A 37 5.04 -26.28 3.56
N GLY A 38 3.79 -25.90 3.77
CA GLY A 38 2.66 -26.83 3.94
C GLY A 38 2.02 -27.27 2.61
N LYS A 39 2.11 -26.46 1.56
CA LYS A 39 1.52 -26.75 0.24
C LYS A 39 2.28 -27.87 -0.47
N ARG A 40 1.56 -28.84 -1.05
CA ARG A 40 2.17 -29.91 -1.87
C ARG A 40 2.46 -29.49 -3.31
N LYS A 41 1.80 -28.43 -3.79
CA LYS A 41 1.93 -27.91 -5.15
C LYS A 41 2.29 -26.43 -5.14
N ASN A 42 3.13 -26.01 -6.07
CA ASN A 42 3.41 -24.60 -6.32
C ASN A 42 2.18 -23.93 -7.00
N ASP A 43 2.24 -22.61 -7.21
CA ASP A 43 1.13 -21.89 -7.84
C ASP A 43 0.96 -22.20 -9.35
N LYS A 44 1.96 -22.81 -10.01
CA LYS A 44 1.87 -23.32 -11.41
C LYS A 44 1.12 -24.66 -11.49
N GLY A 45 1.07 -25.39 -10.38
CA GLY A 45 0.41 -26.68 -10.25
C GLY A 45 1.35 -27.87 -10.07
N ASP A 46 2.67 -27.64 -10.10
CA ASP A 46 3.69 -28.68 -10.03
C ASP A 46 3.90 -29.16 -8.60
N VAL A 47 4.26 -30.43 -8.44
CA VAL A 47 4.48 -31.05 -7.13
C VAL A 47 5.82 -30.59 -6.56
N ILE A 48 5.81 -30.14 -5.30
CA ILE A 48 7.02 -29.70 -4.59
C ILE A 48 7.55 -30.87 -3.74
N PRO A 49 8.81 -31.31 -3.96
CA PRO A 49 9.44 -32.34 -3.14
C PRO A 49 9.45 -32.00 -1.65
N GLY A 50 9.29 -33.02 -0.80
CA GLY A 50 9.18 -32.84 0.65
C GLY A 50 10.43 -32.23 1.31
N CYS A 51 11.62 -32.51 0.78
CA CYS A 51 12.88 -31.96 1.25
C CYS A 51 12.90 -30.42 1.17
N TYR A 52 12.56 -29.83 0.02
CA TYR A 52 12.56 -28.37 -0.14
C TYR A 52 11.50 -27.68 0.72
N ARG A 53 10.32 -28.30 0.86
CA ARG A 53 9.28 -27.80 1.78
C ARG A 53 9.77 -27.76 3.23
N LYS A 54 10.43 -28.84 3.67
CA LYS A 54 11.04 -28.93 5.00
C LYS A 54 12.12 -27.86 5.19
N VAL A 55 12.99 -27.65 4.20
CA VAL A 55 14.05 -26.64 4.30
C VAL A 55 13.48 -25.22 4.42
N VAL A 56 12.41 -24.88 3.69
CA VAL A 56 11.72 -23.59 3.86
C VAL A 56 11.16 -23.45 5.28
N HIS A 57 10.52 -24.50 5.81
CA HIS A 57 9.98 -24.51 7.17
C HIS A 57 11.08 -24.29 8.22
N ASP A 58 12.19 -25.00 8.09
CA ASP A 58 13.29 -24.97 9.06
C ASP A 58 14.02 -23.62 9.05
N ARG A 59 14.04 -22.92 7.91
CA ARG A 59 14.70 -21.61 7.75
C ARG A 59 13.77 -20.40 7.97
N LEU A 60 12.52 -20.58 8.38
CA LEU A 60 11.56 -19.48 8.60
C LEU A 60 12.10 -18.39 9.54
N LEU A 61 12.71 -18.78 10.67
CA LEU A 61 13.27 -17.81 11.62
C LEU A 61 14.47 -17.07 11.05
N ARG A 62 15.31 -17.72 10.24
CA ARG A 62 16.42 -17.08 9.53
C ARG A 62 15.91 -16.06 8.52
N LEU A 63 14.86 -16.38 7.77
CA LEU A 63 14.20 -15.44 6.85
C LEU A 63 13.64 -14.22 7.57
N ARG A 64 13.05 -14.39 8.76
CA ARG A 64 12.62 -13.26 9.60
C ARG A 64 13.81 -12.44 10.08
N TYR A 65 14.85 -13.13 10.55
CA TYR A 65 16.04 -12.51 11.13
C TYR A 65 16.77 -11.64 10.11
N ALA A 66 16.91 -12.14 8.88
CA ALA A 66 17.49 -11.40 7.75
C ALA A 66 16.83 -10.03 7.58
N VAL A 67 15.49 -9.99 7.59
CA VAL A 67 14.74 -8.73 7.48
C VAL A 67 14.95 -7.84 8.71
N THR A 68 14.89 -8.40 9.92
CA THR A 68 15.02 -7.58 11.13
C THR A 68 16.40 -6.98 11.31
N GLU A 69 17.47 -7.71 10.95
CA GLU A 69 18.83 -7.17 11.00
C GLU A 69 19.07 -6.13 9.91
N ALA A 70 18.54 -6.33 8.69
CA ALA A 70 18.59 -5.30 7.65
C ALA A 70 17.93 -4.00 8.11
N ILE A 71 16.72 -4.08 8.69
CA ILE A 71 16.02 -2.90 9.25
C ILE A 71 16.84 -2.26 10.37
N LYS A 72 17.36 -3.06 11.30
CA LYS A 72 18.13 -2.57 12.44
C LYS A 72 19.40 -1.84 11.98
N TYR A 73 20.13 -2.42 11.04
CA TYR A 73 21.34 -1.81 10.48
C TYR A 73 21.02 -0.48 9.81
N ARG A 74 20.09 -0.47 8.84
CA ARG A 74 19.77 0.74 8.06
C ARG A 74 19.18 1.89 8.89
N ARG A 75 18.60 1.60 10.06
CA ARG A 75 18.11 2.62 10.99
C ARG A 75 19.19 3.19 11.91
N LEU A 76 20.23 2.41 12.19
CA LEU A 76 21.35 2.81 13.05
C LEU A 76 22.53 3.38 12.24
N GLU A 77 22.57 3.11 10.94
CA GLU A 77 23.55 3.65 10.01
C GLU A 77 23.48 5.19 10.03
N GLN A 78 24.55 5.83 10.49
CA GLN A 78 24.71 7.29 10.39
C GLN A 78 25.43 7.58 9.08
N THR A 79 24.71 8.12 8.11
CA THR A 79 25.25 8.47 6.78
C THR A 79 24.59 9.74 6.27
N ASP A 80 25.31 10.53 5.46
CA ASP A 80 24.75 11.71 4.77
C ASP A 80 23.81 11.35 3.61
N ARG A 81 23.40 10.08 3.48
CA ARG A 81 22.51 9.63 2.41
C ARG A 81 21.10 10.18 2.64
N THR A 82 20.40 10.43 1.54
CA THR A 82 18.98 10.74 1.58
C THR A 82 18.17 9.57 2.15
N TYR A 83 17.01 9.89 2.70
CA TYR A 83 16.07 8.89 3.23
C TYR A 83 15.67 7.88 2.12
N GLU A 84 15.47 8.37 0.91
CA GLU A 84 15.15 7.63 -0.31
C GLU A 84 16.22 6.61 -0.68
N ALA A 85 17.50 7.02 -0.64
CA ALA A 85 18.62 6.13 -0.91
C ALA A 85 18.68 5.00 0.12
N THR A 86 18.48 5.34 1.40
CA THR A 86 18.45 4.35 2.49
C THR A 86 17.28 3.37 2.36
N LEU A 87 16.10 3.84 1.94
CA LEU A 87 14.96 2.97 1.62
C LEU A 87 15.24 2.01 0.47
N THR A 88 15.92 2.50 -0.58
CA THR A 88 16.29 1.71 -1.75
C THR A 88 17.26 0.58 -1.36
N LEU A 89 18.25 0.91 -0.54
CA LEU A 89 19.19 -0.07 0.01
C LEU A 89 18.48 -1.10 0.90
N LEU A 90 17.59 -0.65 1.81
CA LEU A 90 16.81 -1.58 2.63
C LEU A 90 15.93 -2.51 1.77
N LYS A 91 15.32 -1.99 0.69
CA LYS A 91 14.56 -2.81 -0.25
C LYS A 91 15.46 -3.84 -0.92
N ALA A 92 16.67 -3.48 -1.32
CA ALA A 92 17.65 -4.41 -1.89
C ALA A 92 18.07 -5.49 -0.89
N ASP A 93 18.33 -5.13 0.36
CA ASP A 93 18.71 -6.08 1.42
C ASP A 93 17.59 -7.09 1.69
N ILE A 94 16.34 -6.63 1.81
CA ILE A 94 15.16 -7.52 1.98
C ILE A 94 14.95 -8.39 0.74
N THR A 95 15.21 -7.84 -0.45
CA THR A 95 15.08 -8.57 -1.72
C THR A 95 16.08 -9.72 -1.80
N ASN A 96 17.31 -9.49 -1.34
CA ASN A 96 18.40 -10.46 -1.31
C ASN A 96 18.34 -11.42 -0.10
N GLY A 97 17.62 -11.06 0.97
CA GLY A 97 17.52 -11.85 2.20
C GLY A 97 17.24 -13.35 1.99
N PRO A 98 16.28 -13.75 1.12
CA PRO A 98 16.08 -15.16 0.78
C PRO A 98 17.31 -15.82 0.14
N SER A 99 17.98 -15.17 -0.81
CA SER A 99 19.18 -15.73 -1.47
C SER A 99 20.25 -16.07 -0.44
N HIS A 100 20.54 -15.12 0.45
CA HIS A 100 21.45 -15.33 1.56
C HIS A 100 21.06 -16.51 2.44
N VAL A 101 19.78 -16.58 2.85
CA VAL A 101 19.30 -17.65 3.74
C VAL A 101 19.34 -19.03 3.06
N PHE A 102 19.23 -19.07 1.74
CA PHE A 102 19.25 -20.29 0.94
C PHE A 102 20.62 -20.64 0.35
N GLY A 103 21.67 -19.89 0.69
CA GLY A 103 23.08 -20.21 0.40
C GLY A 103 23.67 -19.50 -0.82
N ASP A 104 22.93 -18.58 -1.46
CA ASP A 104 23.45 -17.70 -2.51
C ASP A 104 23.89 -16.36 -1.90
N HIS A 105 25.20 -16.15 -1.85
CA HIS A 105 25.81 -14.98 -1.25
C HIS A 105 26.29 -13.93 -2.26
N THR A 106 26.00 -14.11 -3.56
CA THR A 106 26.53 -13.28 -4.66
C THR A 106 26.22 -11.79 -4.53
N LYS A 107 25.06 -11.44 -3.96
CA LYS A 107 24.58 -10.06 -3.80
C LYS A 107 24.55 -9.60 -2.34
N CYS A 108 25.19 -10.34 -1.44
CA CYS A 108 25.22 -9.95 -0.03
C CYS A 108 26.11 -8.74 0.20
N GLN A 109 25.64 -7.84 1.07
CA GLN A 109 26.44 -6.73 1.56
C GLN A 109 27.38 -7.22 2.67
N SER A 110 28.56 -6.61 2.76
CA SER A 110 29.61 -7.02 3.72
C SER A 110 29.18 -6.92 5.18
N TYR A 111 28.33 -5.95 5.54
CA TYR A 111 27.80 -5.82 6.91
C TYR A 111 26.88 -6.98 7.32
N PHE A 112 26.34 -7.70 6.33
CA PHE A 112 25.29 -8.69 6.51
C PHE A 112 25.82 -10.12 6.38
N CYS A 113 26.90 -10.31 5.62
CA CYS A 113 27.43 -11.62 5.29
C CYS A 113 28.94 -11.57 5.07
N GLU A 114 29.64 -12.53 5.64
CA GLU A 114 31.09 -12.75 5.47
C GLU A 114 31.41 -13.71 4.31
N GLY A 115 30.42 -14.03 3.47
CA GLY A 115 30.51 -14.99 2.37
C GLY A 115 30.03 -16.39 2.72
N GLN A 116 30.34 -17.35 1.83
CA GLN A 116 29.91 -18.73 1.94
C GLN A 116 30.63 -19.45 3.09
N LYS A 117 29.84 -20.10 3.96
CA LYS A 117 30.39 -20.87 5.08
C LYS A 117 30.85 -22.25 4.62
N LYS A 118 31.88 -22.80 5.27
CA LYS A 118 32.40 -24.14 4.97
C LYS A 118 31.28 -25.18 5.16
N GLY A 119 30.96 -25.92 4.10
CA GLY A 119 29.89 -26.92 4.08
C GLY A 119 28.47 -26.38 3.86
N GLU A 120 28.31 -25.09 3.56
CA GLU A 120 27.01 -24.52 3.20
C GLU A 120 26.72 -24.76 1.71
N GLU A 121 25.63 -25.49 1.44
CA GLU A 121 25.14 -25.76 0.10
C GLU A 121 24.19 -24.65 -0.38
N ASN A 122 24.39 -24.21 -1.63
CA ASN A 122 23.50 -23.28 -2.30
C ASN A 122 22.34 -24.04 -2.94
N ILE A 123 21.16 -23.95 -2.33
CA ILE A 123 19.95 -24.64 -2.79
C ILE A 123 19.02 -23.73 -3.61
N VAL A 124 19.41 -22.49 -3.87
CA VAL A 124 18.62 -21.56 -4.69
C VAL A 124 18.34 -22.10 -6.10
N PRO A 125 19.31 -22.73 -6.81
CA PRO A 125 19.05 -23.33 -8.13
C PRO A 125 17.94 -24.38 -8.08
N ASP A 126 17.98 -25.29 -7.10
CA ASP A 126 16.95 -26.31 -6.93
C ASP A 126 15.57 -25.70 -6.63
N LEU A 127 15.52 -24.71 -5.73
CA LEU A 127 14.26 -24.03 -5.40
C LEU A 127 13.64 -23.36 -6.63
N LYS A 128 14.45 -22.88 -7.58
CA LYS A 128 13.97 -22.34 -8.87
C LYS A 128 13.41 -23.45 -9.75
N ILE A 129 14.11 -24.57 -9.89
CA ILE A 129 13.66 -25.72 -10.69
C ILE A 129 12.29 -26.22 -10.22
N PHE A 130 12.08 -26.33 -8.91
CA PHE A 130 10.80 -26.80 -8.35
C PHE A 130 9.75 -25.69 -8.16
N GLY A 131 10.03 -24.45 -8.59
CA GLY A 131 9.11 -23.32 -8.52
C GLY A 131 8.81 -22.80 -7.10
N VAL A 132 9.50 -23.29 -6.07
CA VAL A 132 9.37 -22.82 -4.68
C VAL A 132 9.95 -21.42 -4.53
N TRP A 133 10.99 -21.12 -5.31
CA TRP A 133 11.65 -19.82 -5.31
C TRP A 133 10.68 -18.69 -5.68
N ASP A 134 9.87 -18.92 -6.71
CA ASP A 134 8.82 -18.00 -7.15
C ASP A 134 7.87 -17.67 -5.98
N ASP A 135 7.43 -18.70 -5.24
CA ASP A 135 6.52 -18.54 -4.11
C ASP A 135 7.15 -17.70 -2.97
N ILE A 136 8.43 -17.92 -2.69
CA ILE A 136 9.20 -17.15 -1.70
C ILE A 136 9.34 -15.70 -2.15
N CYS A 137 9.68 -15.48 -3.43
CA CYS A 137 9.79 -14.14 -4.02
C CYS A 137 8.47 -13.37 -3.90
N ARG A 138 7.32 -14.00 -4.13
CA ARG A 138 6.01 -13.35 -3.98
C ARG A 138 5.69 -12.97 -2.53
N ALA A 139 5.98 -13.86 -1.59
CA ALA A 139 5.81 -13.55 -0.17
C ALA A 139 6.69 -12.36 0.26
N ARG A 140 7.90 -12.29 -0.29
CA ARG A 140 8.87 -11.20 -0.10
C ARG A 140 8.44 -9.91 -0.79
N ASN A 141 7.91 -9.95 -2.02
CA ASN A 141 7.48 -8.75 -2.77
C ASN A 141 6.36 -8.00 -2.04
N LEU A 142 5.46 -8.73 -1.38
CA LEU A 142 4.44 -8.14 -0.50
C LEU A 142 5.05 -7.44 0.72
N LEU A 143 6.20 -7.91 1.21
CA LEU A 143 6.91 -7.28 2.33
C LEU A 143 7.69 -6.05 1.87
N THR A 144 8.38 -6.12 0.73
CA THR A 144 9.15 -5.01 0.14
C THR A 144 8.25 -3.86 -0.34
N TYR A 145 7.00 -4.16 -0.71
CA TYR A 145 5.98 -3.13 -0.92
C TYR A 145 5.77 -2.23 0.31
N HIS A 146 6.01 -2.76 1.51
CA HIS A 146 5.88 -2.04 2.78
C HIS A 146 7.24 -1.63 3.40
N THR A 147 8.32 -1.54 2.63
CA THR A 147 9.66 -1.17 3.13
C THR A 147 9.65 0.14 3.93
N GLU A 148 8.91 1.16 3.50
CA GLU A 148 8.80 2.43 4.23
C GLU A 148 8.17 2.25 5.62
N SER A 149 7.13 1.41 5.74
CA SER A 149 6.53 1.05 7.04
C SER A 149 7.51 0.31 7.96
N LEU A 150 8.37 -0.55 7.39
CA LEU A 150 9.42 -1.25 8.13
C LEU A 150 10.51 -0.27 8.61
N MET A 151 10.85 0.73 7.81
CA MET A 151 11.82 1.77 8.15
C MET A 151 11.35 2.63 9.32
N TYR A 152 10.07 3.05 9.32
CA TYR A 152 9.50 3.77 10.47
C TYR A 152 9.54 2.93 11.76
N GLY A 153 9.44 1.60 11.64
CA GLY A 153 9.56 0.70 12.78
C GLY A 153 8.42 0.82 13.79
N TYR A 154 7.28 1.41 13.41
CA TYR A 154 6.14 1.53 14.29
C TYR A 154 5.56 0.16 14.63
N ASN A 155 5.27 -0.01 15.91
CA ASN A 155 4.57 -1.18 16.42
C ASN A 155 3.26 -0.72 17.08
N ASN A 156 2.24 -1.56 17.00
CA ASN A 156 0.94 -1.29 17.60
C ASN A 156 0.88 -1.68 19.09
N ASN A 157 2.01 -2.01 19.71
CA ASN A 157 2.03 -2.52 21.08
C ASN A 157 1.44 -1.51 22.07
N SER A 158 1.75 -0.23 21.93
CA SER A 158 1.22 0.84 22.81
C SER A 158 -0.30 0.99 22.67
N ALA A 159 -0.82 1.00 21.44
CA ALA A 159 -2.25 1.10 21.18
C ALA A 159 -3.02 -0.16 21.61
N GLU A 160 -2.48 -1.35 21.36
CA GLU A 160 -3.04 -2.62 21.85
C GLU A 160 -3.00 -2.69 23.39
N LEU A 161 -1.91 -2.21 24.00
CA LEU A 161 -1.76 -2.15 25.45
C LEU A 161 -2.78 -1.19 26.06
N TYR A 162 -2.91 0.03 25.52
CA TYR A 162 -3.92 0.99 25.95
C TYR A 162 -5.34 0.42 25.79
N ASN A 163 -5.68 -0.13 24.62
CA ASN A 163 -6.99 -0.73 24.39
C ASN A 163 -7.26 -1.91 25.35
N SER A 164 -6.24 -2.69 25.72
CA SER A 164 -6.36 -3.73 26.73
C SER A 164 -6.66 -3.17 28.13
N ILE A 165 -6.08 -2.00 28.48
CA ILE A 165 -6.41 -1.29 29.72
C ILE A 165 -7.83 -0.72 29.63
N LEU A 166 -8.15 0.01 28.56
CA LEU A 166 -9.47 0.58 28.32
C LEU A 166 -10.58 -0.46 28.42
N THR A 167 -10.39 -1.63 27.79
CA THR A 167 -11.35 -2.75 27.86
C THR A 167 -11.65 -3.17 29.30
N LYS A 168 -10.65 -3.12 30.21
CA LYS A 168 -10.87 -3.44 31.64
C LYS A 168 -11.70 -2.36 32.33
N TYR A 169 -11.47 -1.09 32.00
CA TYR A 169 -12.22 0.03 32.56
C TYR A 169 -13.65 0.12 32.03
N VAL A 170 -13.86 -0.25 30.76
CA VAL A 170 -15.17 -0.27 30.10
C VAL A 170 -15.96 -1.55 30.43
N GLY A 171 -15.34 -2.55 31.06
CA GLY A 171 -16.01 -3.82 31.44
C GLY A 171 -16.12 -4.84 30.29
N GLY A 172 -15.43 -4.62 29.17
CA GLY A 172 -15.53 -5.45 27.97
C GLY A 172 -16.94 -5.45 27.38
N LYS A 173 -17.43 -6.62 26.94
CA LYS A 173 -18.80 -6.81 26.41
C LYS A 173 -19.88 -6.89 27.48
N ARG A 174 -19.52 -6.92 28.77
CA ARG A 174 -20.52 -6.89 29.84
C ARG A 174 -20.76 -5.43 30.20
N VAL A 175 -21.93 -4.93 29.82
CA VAL A 175 -22.40 -3.62 30.28
C VAL A 175 -22.46 -3.67 31.79
N HIS A 176 -21.56 -2.95 32.45
CA HIS A 176 -21.57 -2.83 33.90
C HIS A 176 -22.69 -1.83 34.28
N PHE A 177 -23.92 -2.33 34.39
CA PHE A 177 -25.10 -1.53 34.76
C PHE A 177 -24.96 -0.82 36.12
N SER A 178 -24.02 -1.27 36.95
CA SER A 178 -23.74 -0.71 38.28
C SER A 178 -22.76 0.48 38.29
N LEU A 179 -22.05 0.77 37.19
CA LEU A 179 -21.13 1.89 37.11
C LEU A 179 -21.81 3.08 36.39
N LYS A 180 -22.50 3.93 37.16
CA LYS A 180 -22.90 5.26 36.69
C LYS A 180 -21.65 6.06 36.32
N GLY A 181 -21.63 6.63 35.12
CA GLY A 181 -20.52 7.43 34.58
C GLY A 181 -20.46 7.32 33.05
N SER A 182 -20.21 8.45 32.38
CA SER A 182 -20.08 8.49 30.91
C SER A 182 -18.92 7.62 30.43
N TYR A 183 -19.02 7.08 29.21
CA TYR A 183 -17.92 6.36 28.55
C TYR A 183 -16.61 7.15 28.57
N GLN A 184 -16.71 8.48 28.46
CA GLN A 184 -15.62 9.44 28.54
C GLN A 184 -14.87 9.35 29.88
N LEU A 185 -15.58 9.27 31.01
CA LEU A 185 -14.93 9.12 32.33
C LEU A 185 -14.12 7.82 32.41
N ARG A 186 -14.63 6.72 31.84
CA ARG A 186 -13.92 5.43 31.79
C ARG A 186 -12.70 5.49 30.87
N CYS A 187 -12.78 6.23 29.77
CA CYS A 187 -11.64 6.49 28.90
C CYS A 187 -10.57 7.31 29.63
N SER A 188 -10.94 8.39 30.32
CA SER A 188 -10.01 9.21 31.12
C SER A 188 -9.36 8.40 32.25
N ALA A 189 -10.12 7.53 32.92
CA ALA A 189 -9.58 6.62 33.93
C ALA A 189 -8.60 5.60 33.33
N ALA A 190 -8.86 5.11 32.11
CA ALA A 190 -7.92 4.24 31.40
C ALA A 190 -6.63 4.98 30.98
N VAL A 191 -6.73 6.25 30.57
CA VAL A 191 -5.57 7.09 30.21
C VAL A 191 -4.67 7.29 31.43
N THR A 192 -5.23 7.69 32.57
CA THR A 192 -4.45 7.84 33.82
C THR A 192 -3.80 6.52 34.25
N ALA A 193 -4.48 5.38 34.05
CA ALA A 193 -3.92 4.07 34.33
C ALA A 193 -2.81 3.63 33.37
N TYR A 194 -2.90 4.01 32.09
CA TYR A 194 -1.87 3.74 31.10
C TYR A 194 -0.62 4.59 31.35
N ASN A 195 -0.77 5.90 31.56
CA ASN A 195 0.33 6.84 31.74
C ASN A 195 1.03 6.66 33.11
N SER A 196 0.26 6.50 34.18
CA SER A 196 0.79 6.51 35.55
C SER A 196 0.86 5.13 36.20
N GLY A 197 0.37 4.09 35.53
CA GLY A 197 0.47 2.70 35.97
C GLY A 197 -0.05 2.48 37.41
N PRO A 198 0.73 1.79 38.27
CA PRO A 198 0.38 1.59 39.68
C PRO A 198 0.28 2.89 40.50
N ASN A 199 1.02 3.94 40.12
CA ASN A 199 1.11 5.19 40.87
C ASN A 199 -0.07 6.14 40.63
N ARG A 200 -0.99 5.83 39.71
CA ARG A 200 -2.14 6.68 39.35
C ARG A 200 -2.96 7.15 40.56
N LEU A 201 -3.17 6.29 41.55
CA LEU A 201 -3.96 6.62 42.75
C LEU A 201 -3.22 7.60 43.65
N SER A 202 -1.88 7.51 43.70
CA SER A 202 -1.06 8.46 44.45
C SER A 202 -1.06 9.82 43.80
N LEU A 203 -0.91 9.88 42.46
CA LEU A 203 -0.96 11.12 41.70
C LEU A 203 -2.33 11.78 41.81
N PHE A 204 -3.41 11.02 41.65
CA PHE A 204 -4.77 11.52 41.82
C PHE A 204 -5.01 12.07 43.23
N ASN A 205 -4.63 11.32 44.28
CA ASN A 205 -4.80 11.78 45.66
C ASN A 205 -4.00 13.06 45.94
N LYS A 206 -2.75 13.12 45.46
CA LYS A 206 -1.89 14.29 45.61
C LYS A 206 -2.47 15.50 44.88
N HIS A 207 -3.03 15.30 43.69
CA HIS A 207 -3.66 16.37 42.91
C HIS A 207 -4.95 16.90 43.55
N VAL A 208 -5.79 16.03 44.12
CA VAL A 208 -7.08 16.45 44.71
C VAL A 208 -6.92 17.03 46.11
N THR A 209 -5.96 16.52 46.90
CA THR A 209 -5.86 16.84 48.34
C THR A 209 -4.60 17.63 48.72
N ASN A 210 -3.69 17.88 47.77
CA ASN A 210 -2.33 18.37 48.00
C ASN A 210 -1.51 17.56 49.01
N LYS A 211 -1.97 16.35 49.39
CA LYS A 211 -1.33 15.47 50.36
C LYS A 211 -1.05 14.10 49.76
N SER A 212 0.02 13.48 50.24
CA SER A 212 0.35 12.11 49.86
C SER A 212 -0.73 11.14 50.38
N PRO A 213 -1.02 10.05 49.64
CA PRO A 213 -1.99 9.06 50.09
C PRO A 213 -1.56 8.39 51.40
N GLY A 214 -2.53 7.98 52.21
CA GLY A 214 -2.32 7.31 53.49
C GLY A 214 -1.60 5.96 53.37
N ARG A 215 -1.19 5.41 54.53
CA ARG A 215 -0.39 4.17 54.65
C ARG A 215 -0.97 2.99 53.85
N PHE A 216 -2.28 2.76 53.93
CA PHE A 216 -2.93 1.62 53.28
C PHE A 216 -2.91 1.73 51.74
N THR A 217 -3.16 2.92 51.19
CA THR A 217 -3.07 3.17 49.74
C THR A 217 -1.64 3.00 49.24
N LYS A 218 -0.64 3.47 49.99
CA LYS A 218 0.79 3.22 49.67
C LYS A 218 1.12 1.73 49.68
N MET A 219 0.62 0.96 50.65
CA MET A 219 0.78 -0.51 50.68
C MET A 219 0.12 -1.20 49.48
N TYR A 220 -1.08 -0.77 49.09
CA TYR A 220 -1.77 -1.28 47.90
C TYR A 220 -0.98 -1.02 46.61
N ILE A 221 -0.48 0.20 46.43
CA ILE A 221 0.35 0.58 45.28
C ILE A 221 1.62 -0.29 45.22
N LYS A 222 2.33 -0.45 46.35
CA LYS A 222 3.52 -1.30 46.45
C LYS A 222 3.24 -2.75 46.02
N ARG A 223 2.13 -3.34 46.50
CA ARG A 223 1.71 -4.70 46.08
C ARG A 223 1.44 -4.78 44.57
N HIS A 224 0.84 -3.75 43.98
CA HIS A 224 0.58 -3.70 42.55
C HIS A 224 1.85 -3.56 41.70
N ILE A 225 2.82 -2.76 42.15
CA ILE A 225 4.15 -2.63 41.53
C ILE A 225 4.85 -4.00 41.52
N VAL A 226 4.95 -4.65 42.69
CA VAL A 226 5.57 -5.98 42.80
C VAL A 226 4.89 -7.01 41.90
N ARG A 227 3.54 -7.04 41.88
CA ARG A 227 2.81 -7.94 40.97
C ARG A 227 3.09 -7.66 39.49
N ALA A 228 3.22 -6.38 39.11
CA ALA A 228 3.53 -6.00 37.73
C ALA A 228 4.96 -6.42 37.33
N GLU A 229 5.94 -6.18 38.21
CA GLU A 229 7.33 -6.59 38.02
C GLU A 229 7.47 -8.11 37.95
N THR A 230 6.83 -8.85 38.84
CA THR A 230 6.82 -10.31 38.82
C THR A 230 6.18 -10.86 37.55
N ARG A 231 5.10 -10.26 37.04
CA ARG A 231 4.53 -10.63 35.73
C ARG A 231 5.47 -10.31 34.58
N LYS A 232 6.17 -9.17 34.61
CA LYS A 232 7.17 -8.80 33.60
C LYS A 232 8.30 -9.85 33.58
N ARG A 233 8.84 -10.21 34.74
CA ARG A 233 9.84 -11.28 34.91
C ARG A 233 9.32 -12.64 34.41
N ARG A 234 8.11 -13.05 34.81
CA ARG A 234 7.50 -14.31 34.34
C ARG A 234 7.24 -14.35 32.83
N ARG A 235 6.87 -13.21 32.20
CA ARG A 235 6.70 -13.13 30.74
C ARG A 235 8.02 -13.25 29.99
N CYS A 236 9.14 -12.78 30.56
CA CYS A 236 10.47 -13.01 30.02
C CYS A 236 10.89 -14.49 30.11
N LEU A 237 10.38 -15.24 31.10
CA LEU A 237 10.72 -16.64 31.35
C LEU A 237 9.88 -17.65 30.55
N PHE A 238 8.69 -17.29 30.05
CA PHE A 238 7.77 -18.22 29.38
C PHE A 238 7.17 -17.64 28.10
N SER A 239 7.94 -17.58 27.02
CA SER A 239 7.54 -17.18 25.67
C SER A 239 7.12 -18.38 24.80
N GLY A 240 6.09 -19.12 25.23
CA GLY A 240 5.49 -20.22 24.44
C GLY A 240 4.14 -19.81 23.80
N PRO A 241 3.81 -20.29 22.58
CA PRO A 241 2.63 -19.86 21.86
C PRO A 241 1.36 -20.51 22.43
N LYS A 242 0.37 -19.71 22.85
CA LYS A 242 -0.98 -20.20 23.17
C LYS A 242 -1.97 -19.82 22.05
N ASN A 243 -2.44 -20.83 21.34
CA ASN A 243 -3.51 -20.76 20.35
C ASN A 243 -4.80 -20.24 21.00
N ARG A 244 -5.38 -19.16 20.46
CA ARG A 244 -6.75 -18.71 20.78
C ARG A 244 -7.60 -18.71 19.52
N LYS A 245 -8.67 -19.50 19.53
CA LYS A 245 -9.71 -19.53 18.49
C LYS A 245 -10.43 -18.18 18.42
N LYS A 246 -10.56 -17.61 17.22
CA LYS A 246 -11.33 -16.40 16.92
C LYS A 246 -12.82 -16.74 16.82
N CYS A 247 -13.68 -15.89 17.36
CA CYS A 247 -15.10 -15.84 17.03
C CYS A 247 -15.43 -14.45 16.48
N THR A 248 -16.10 -14.44 15.33
CA THR A 248 -16.48 -13.29 14.50
C THR A 248 -17.96 -12.96 14.70
N THR A 249 -18.28 -11.70 14.99
CA THR A 249 -19.47 -11.01 14.45
C THR A 249 -19.25 -9.49 14.56
N ILE A 250 -19.36 -8.80 13.43
CA ILE A 250 -19.32 -7.34 13.30
C ILE A 250 -20.76 -6.89 13.08
N ARG A 251 -21.26 -5.94 13.88
CA ARG A 251 -22.44 -5.13 13.52
C ARG A 251 -21.97 -3.68 13.42
N GLY A 252 -22.41 -3.02 12.35
CA GLY A 252 -21.97 -1.70 11.95
C GLY A 252 -22.50 -0.57 12.85
N PRO A 253 -22.01 0.66 12.65
CA PRO A 253 -22.42 1.85 13.39
C PRO A 253 -23.85 2.32 13.04
N ASP A 254 -24.45 3.12 13.95
CA ASP A 254 -25.83 3.60 13.98
C ASP A 254 -26.09 4.87 13.13
N GLU A 255 -27.37 5.18 12.94
CA GLU A 255 -27.92 6.20 12.03
C GLU A 255 -27.82 7.66 12.54
N ASN A 256 -27.23 7.91 13.70
CA ASN A 256 -27.27 9.23 14.36
C ASN A 256 -25.98 10.05 14.28
N TYR A 257 -25.01 9.66 13.44
CA TYR A 257 -23.84 10.51 13.17
C TYR A 257 -24.11 11.40 11.95
N GLY A 258 -24.64 12.59 12.24
CA GLY A 258 -25.00 13.61 11.27
C GLY A 258 -23.84 14.07 10.40
N ASN A 259 -24.13 14.29 9.12
CA ASN A 259 -23.28 14.99 8.18
C ASN A 259 -24.17 15.94 7.39
N VAL A 260 -24.42 17.13 7.94
CA VAL A 260 -25.04 18.22 7.19
C VAL A 260 -23.93 18.79 6.30
N SER A 261 -23.93 18.36 5.05
CA SER A 261 -22.98 18.80 4.03
C SER A 261 -23.34 20.23 3.63
N HIS A 262 -22.73 21.22 4.28
CA HIS A 262 -22.73 22.59 3.77
C HIS A 262 -21.87 22.65 2.50
N ASP A 263 -22.37 23.25 1.43
CA ASP A 263 -21.61 23.45 0.18
C ASP A 263 -21.01 24.86 0.19
N PRO A 264 -19.70 25.05 0.39
CA PRO A 264 -19.12 26.39 0.51
C PRO A 264 -19.17 27.18 -0.80
N LEU A 265 -19.40 26.52 -1.94
CA LEU A 265 -19.62 27.25 -3.19
C LEU A 265 -21.02 27.88 -3.27
N SER A 266 -21.99 27.48 -2.42
CA SER A 266 -23.33 28.08 -2.46
C SER A 266 -23.39 29.52 -1.95
N GLU A 267 -22.33 29.99 -1.29
CA GLU A 267 -22.21 31.35 -0.76
C GLU A 267 -21.44 32.30 -1.69
N LEU A 268 -20.88 31.79 -2.79
CA LEU A 268 -20.07 32.56 -3.74
C LEU A 268 -20.85 32.85 -5.03
N THR A 269 -20.56 34.00 -5.64
CA THR A 269 -21.09 34.37 -6.95
C THR A 269 -20.40 33.59 -8.08
N ASP A 270 -21.07 33.44 -9.23
CA ASP A 270 -20.50 32.78 -10.41
C ASP A 270 -19.18 33.41 -10.87
N VAL A 271 -19.03 34.72 -10.70
CA VAL A 271 -17.80 35.47 -11.04
C VAL A 271 -16.64 35.06 -10.13
N GLU A 272 -16.88 34.96 -8.82
CA GLU A 272 -15.87 34.54 -7.85
C GLU A 272 -15.46 33.07 -8.07
N ILE A 273 -16.43 32.20 -8.37
CA ILE A 273 -16.17 30.80 -8.72
C ILE A 273 -15.26 30.74 -9.96
N GLN A 274 -15.55 31.53 -10.99
CA GLN A 274 -14.73 31.57 -12.20
C GLN A 274 -13.32 32.11 -11.96
N GLN A 275 -13.15 33.12 -11.11
CA GLN A 275 -11.83 33.62 -10.70
C GLN A 275 -11.02 32.56 -9.96
N LEU A 276 -11.65 31.81 -9.04
CA LEU A 276 -11.00 30.70 -8.33
C LEU A 276 -10.59 29.57 -9.29
N LYS A 277 -11.44 29.23 -10.26
CA LYS A 277 -11.14 28.26 -11.32
C LYS A 277 -9.89 28.67 -12.11
N ASN A 278 -9.83 29.93 -12.55
CA ASN A 278 -8.70 30.45 -13.30
C ASN A 278 -7.41 30.44 -12.46
N LYS A 279 -7.48 30.88 -11.19
CA LYS A 279 -6.33 30.86 -10.27
C LYS A 279 -5.81 29.44 -10.03
N PHE A 280 -6.70 28.47 -9.87
CA PHE A 280 -6.31 27.06 -9.73
C PHE A 280 -5.59 26.57 -11.00
N MET A 281 -6.10 26.89 -12.18
CA MET A 281 -5.48 26.52 -13.45
C MET A 281 -4.08 27.11 -13.61
N GLU A 282 -3.87 28.37 -13.21
CA GLU A 282 -2.52 28.97 -13.22
C GLU A 282 -1.58 28.27 -12.24
N ASN A 283 -2.03 27.97 -11.02
CA ASN A 283 -1.23 27.22 -10.04
C ASN A 283 -0.95 25.77 -10.45
N LEU A 284 -1.75 25.21 -11.35
CA LEU A 284 -1.60 23.85 -11.84
C LEU A 284 -0.48 23.72 -12.90
N LYS A 285 -0.09 24.86 -13.51
CA LYS A 285 0.95 24.92 -14.54
C LYS A 285 2.34 24.71 -13.94
N LEU A 286 3.11 23.92 -14.66
CA LEU A 286 4.47 23.51 -14.41
C LEU A 286 5.28 23.80 -15.67
N THR A 287 6.52 24.25 -15.46
CA THR A 287 7.53 24.34 -16.53
C THR A 287 8.00 22.95 -16.96
N GLU A 288 8.59 22.83 -18.14
CA GLU A 288 9.12 21.55 -18.64
C GLU A 288 10.13 20.92 -17.67
N LYS A 289 11.00 21.75 -17.08
CA LYS A 289 11.94 21.29 -16.04
C LYS A 289 11.21 20.72 -14.82
N GLN A 290 10.17 21.39 -14.33
CA GLN A 290 9.38 20.90 -13.19
C GLN A 290 8.64 19.60 -13.51
N ILE A 291 8.18 19.41 -14.75
CA ILE A 291 7.54 18.15 -15.17
C ILE A 291 8.56 17.00 -15.14
N ILE A 292 9.79 17.23 -15.62
CA ILE A 292 10.87 16.24 -15.59
C ILE A 292 11.26 15.93 -14.14
N ASP A 293 11.48 16.96 -13.31
CA ASP A 293 11.84 16.80 -11.90
C ASP A 293 10.74 16.04 -11.14
N LEU A 294 9.46 16.32 -11.43
CA LEU A 294 8.33 15.62 -10.83
C LEU A 294 8.34 14.13 -11.18
N GLU A 295 8.60 13.76 -12.43
CA GLU A 295 8.74 12.35 -12.83
C GLU A 295 9.86 11.68 -12.01
N MET A 296 11.04 12.29 -11.98
CA MET A 296 12.21 11.73 -11.32
C MET A 296 11.98 11.54 -9.82
N ASN A 297 11.41 12.54 -9.15
CA ASN A 297 11.14 12.53 -7.71
C ASN A 297 10.02 11.54 -7.33
N THR A 298 9.14 11.21 -8.27
CA THR A 298 7.98 10.34 -8.04
C THR A 298 8.13 8.93 -8.58
N LYS A 299 9.33 8.49 -9.00
CA LYS A 299 9.62 7.11 -9.45
C LYS A 299 9.23 5.99 -8.47
N ARG A 300 9.08 6.31 -7.17
CA ARG A 300 8.57 5.38 -6.14
C ARG A 300 7.03 5.27 -6.11
N GLN A 301 6.35 6.03 -6.96
CA GLN A 301 4.91 6.06 -7.16
C GLN A 301 4.12 6.08 -5.85
N HIS A 302 3.39 5.00 -5.54
CA HIS A 302 2.51 4.90 -4.37
C HIS A 302 3.21 5.12 -3.02
N GLN A 303 4.54 5.03 -2.95
CA GLN A 303 5.32 5.31 -1.75
C GLN A 303 5.71 6.79 -1.63
N CYS A 304 5.56 7.60 -2.68
CA CYS A 304 5.87 9.01 -2.68
C CYS A 304 4.64 9.86 -2.33
N ASP A 305 4.77 10.77 -1.35
CA ASP A 305 3.67 11.68 -0.97
C ASP A 305 3.33 12.67 -2.08
N GLU A 306 4.34 13.24 -2.73
CA GLU A 306 4.19 14.16 -3.86
C GLU A 306 3.39 13.51 -4.99
N TRP A 307 3.64 12.22 -5.28
CA TRP A 307 2.86 11.45 -6.26
C TRP A 307 1.37 11.42 -5.92
N HIS A 308 1.00 11.24 -4.65
CA HIS A 308 -0.41 11.27 -4.23
C HIS A 308 -1.00 12.68 -4.30
N LEU A 309 -0.23 13.70 -3.94
CA LEU A 309 -0.68 15.09 -3.97
C LEU A 309 -0.95 15.56 -5.40
N GLU A 310 -0.05 15.30 -6.33
CA GLU A 310 -0.24 15.69 -7.73
C GLU A 310 -1.39 14.94 -8.40
N ARG A 311 -1.58 13.65 -8.08
CA ARG A 311 -2.72 12.87 -8.59
C ARG A 311 -4.08 13.29 -8.04
N LYS A 312 -4.14 14.06 -6.94
CA LYS A 312 -5.39 14.66 -6.47
C LYS A 312 -5.79 15.90 -7.27
N LYS A 313 -4.82 16.55 -7.92
CA LYS A 313 -5.03 17.78 -8.69
C LYS A 313 -5.35 17.51 -10.17
N ARG A 314 -5.09 16.28 -10.64
CA ARG A 314 -5.06 15.90 -12.07
C ARG A 314 -5.89 14.65 -12.34
N LEU A 315 -6.49 14.54 -13.53
CA LEU A 315 -7.08 13.30 -14.01
C LEU A 315 -5.99 12.32 -14.42
N THR A 316 -6.08 11.06 -13.99
CA THR A 316 -5.03 10.07 -14.22
C THR A 316 -5.43 9.02 -15.25
N ALA A 317 -4.49 8.56 -16.06
CA ALA A 317 -4.77 7.63 -17.18
C ALA A 317 -5.61 6.41 -16.79
N SER A 318 -5.40 5.85 -15.59
CA SER A 318 -6.16 4.72 -15.05
C SER A 318 -7.68 4.93 -14.94
N VAL A 319 -8.16 6.18 -14.94
CA VAL A 319 -9.61 6.48 -14.92
C VAL A 319 -10.18 6.88 -16.28
N PHE A 320 -9.35 7.09 -17.30
CA PHE A 320 -9.79 7.63 -18.58
C PHE A 320 -10.85 6.77 -19.26
N GLY A 321 -10.66 5.44 -19.27
CA GLY A 321 -11.67 4.53 -19.82
C GLY A 321 -13.01 4.60 -19.10
N LYS A 322 -13.03 4.88 -17.78
CA LYS A 322 -14.28 5.08 -17.03
C LYS A 322 -14.95 6.40 -17.42
N LEU A 323 -14.16 7.47 -17.59
CA LEU A 323 -14.67 8.81 -17.92
C LEU A 323 -15.19 8.88 -19.37
N CYS A 324 -14.40 8.41 -20.34
CA CYS A 324 -14.73 8.50 -21.77
C CYS A 324 -15.86 7.56 -22.21
N LYS A 325 -16.19 6.56 -21.38
CA LYS A 325 -17.27 5.59 -21.63
C LYS A 325 -18.46 5.78 -20.69
N MET A 326 -18.44 6.86 -19.90
CA MET A 326 -19.48 7.15 -18.93
C MET A 326 -20.78 7.46 -19.64
N ARG A 327 -21.86 6.75 -19.30
CA ARG A 327 -23.19 7.04 -19.83
C ARG A 327 -23.68 8.38 -19.27
N GLN A 328 -24.45 9.12 -20.05
CA GLN A 328 -25.03 10.40 -19.62
C GLN A 328 -25.86 10.27 -18.32
N THR A 329 -26.50 9.11 -18.11
CA THR A 329 -27.29 8.78 -16.91
C THR A 329 -26.46 8.43 -15.68
N THR A 330 -25.15 8.23 -15.82
CA THR A 330 -24.28 7.90 -14.68
C THR A 330 -23.97 9.16 -13.88
N SER A 331 -24.18 9.12 -12.56
CA SER A 331 -23.84 10.25 -11.68
C SER A 331 -22.34 10.53 -11.70
N ARG A 332 -21.98 11.72 -12.21
CA ARG A 332 -20.61 12.25 -12.26
C ARG A 332 -20.07 12.54 -10.87
N GLU A 333 -20.92 13.04 -9.97
CA GLU A 333 -20.59 13.30 -8.57
C GLU A 333 -20.08 12.05 -7.86
N LYS A 334 -20.67 10.88 -8.10
CA LYS A 334 -20.20 9.63 -7.50
C LYS A 334 -18.79 9.29 -7.95
N VAL A 335 -18.48 9.48 -9.24
CA VAL A 335 -17.14 9.23 -9.80
C VAL A 335 -16.12 10.17 -9.18
N ILE A 336 -16.47 11.45 -9.07
CA ILE A 336 -15.64 12.47 -8.42
C ILE A 336 -15.40 12.12 -6.94
N LYS A 337 -16.45 11.78 -6.20
CA LYS A 337 -16.33 11.37 -4.79
C LYS A 337 -15.44 10.14 -4.63
N GLU A 338 -15.48 9.18 -5.57
CA GLU A 338 -14.57 8.04 -5.58
C GLU A 338 -13.11 8.45 -5.87
N MET A 339 -12.88 9.47 -6.70
CA MET A 339 -11.54 9.99 -7.02
C MET A 339 -10.92 10.74 -5.82
N PHE A 340 -11.67 11.62 -5.16
CA PHE A 340 -11.18 12.42 -4.02
C PHE A 340 -11.18 11.66 -2.70
N TYR A 341 -12.27 10.94 -2.43
CA TYR A 341 -12.54 10.33 -1.13
C TYR A 341 -12.53 8.80 -1.19
N GLY A 342 -12.03 8.24 -2.28
CA GLY A 342 -11.85 6.81 -2.47
C GLY A 342 -11.24 6.13 -1.24
N THR A 343 -11.98 5.17 -0.69
CA THR A 343 -11.59 4.45 0.54
C THR A 343 -10.85 3.14 0.24
N PHE A 344 -10.55 2.91 -1.04
CA PHE A 344 -9.90 1.72 -1.49
C PHE A 344 -8.56 1.56 -0.76
N SER A 345 -8.44 0.46 -0.03
CA SER A 345 -7.26 0.11 0.78
C SER A 345 -6.61 -1.19 0.29
N GLY A 346 -6.90 -1.56 -0.96
CA GLY A 346 -6.47 -2.82 -1.56
C GLY A 346 -7.51 -3.93 -1.39
N ASN A 347 -7.62 -4.79 -2.40
CA ASN A 347 -8.39 -6.02 -2.37
C ASN A 347 -7.49 -7.23 -2.66
N ALA A 348 -8.07 -8.43 -2.76
CA ALA A 348 -7.29 -9.62 -3.08
C ALA A 348 -6.62 -9.53 -4.46
N ALA A 349 -7.27 -8.91 -5.44
CA ALA A 349 -6.75 -8.74 -6.80
C ALA A 349 -5.58 -7.75 -6.85
N THR A 350 -5.63 -6.61 -6.14
CA THR A 350 -4.50 -5.67 -6.13
C THR A 350 -3.32 -6.21 -5.33
N ARG A 351 -3.55 -6.93 -4.24
CA ARG A 351 -2.47 -7.64 -3.54
C ARG A 351 -1.86 -8.73 -4.42
N TYR A 352 -2.67 -9.39 -5.23
CA TYR A 352 -2.18 -10.36 -6.21
C TYR A 352 -1.30 -9.65 -7.25
N GLY A 353 -1.75 -8.53 -7.82
CA GLY A 353 -0.94 -7.70 -8.73
C GLY A 353 0.42 -7.34 -8.14
N ILE A 354 0.43 -6.69 -6.96
CA ILE A 354 1.66 -6.28 -6.25
C ILE A 354 2.62 -7.46 -6.03
N ALA A 355 2.11 -8.65 -5.73
CA ALA A 355 2.96 -9.82 -5.48
C ALA A 355 3.69 -10.33 -6.74
N HIS A 356 3.10 -10.12 -7.93
CA HIS A 356 3.56 -10.72 -9.19
C HIS A 356 4.14 -9.71 -10.18
N GLU A 357 3.89 -8.41 -10.02
CA GLU A 357 4.32 -7.35 -10.94
C GLU A 357 5.83 -7.38 -11.21
N ASP A 358 6.66 -7.49 -10.17
CA ASP A 358 8.12 -7.59 -10.31
C ASP A 358 8.52 -8.83 -11.15
N MET A 359 7.84 -9.97 -10.96
CA MET A 359 8.12 -11.19 -11.74
C MET A 359 7.70 -11.04 -13.20
N ALA A 360 6.51 -10.45 -13.43
CA ALA A 360 6.01 -10.17 -14.76
C ALA A 360 6.93 -9.21 -15.53
N LYS A 361 7.45 -8.19 -14.83
CA LYS A 361 8.44 -7.26 -15.37
C LYS A 361 9.74 -7.98 -15.75
N GLU A 362 10.30 -8.80 -14.87
CA GLU A 362 11.51 -9.59 -15.14
C GLU A 362 11.33 -10.58 -16.32
N GLU A 363 10.16 -11.19 -16.46
CA GLU A 363 9.85 -12.09 -17.57
C GLU A 363 9.71 -11.33 -18.89
N LEU A 364 9.03 -10.17 -18.87
CA LEU A 364 8.91 -9.30 -20.03
C LEU A 364 10.26 -8.75 -20.50
N GLU A 365 11.14 -8.35 -19.56
CA GLU A 365 12.51 -7.91 -19.87
C GLU A 365 13.29 -8.97 -20.65
N LYS A 366 13.16 -10.24 -20.26
CA LYS A 366 13.84 -11.36 -20.95
C LYS A 366 13.27 -11.60 -22.34
N ILE A 367 11.96 -11.52 -22.50
CA ILE A 367 11.28 -11.75 -23.79
C ILE A 367 11.61 -10.63 -24.79
N ILE A 368 11.58 -9.37 -24.35
CA ILE A 368 11.89 -8.22 -25.19
C ILE A 368 13.41 -8.06 -25.39
N GLY A 369 14.23 -8.57 -24.48
CA GLY A 369 15.69 -8.40 -24.49
C GLY A 369 16.12 -6.97 -24.13
N LYS A 370 15.26 -6.21 -23.45
CA LYS A 370 15.50 -4.81 -23.04
C LYS A 370 15.18 -4.62 -21.57
N LYS A 371 15.91 -3.71 -20.92
CA LYS A 371 15.67 -3.37 -19.51
C LYS A 371 14.44 -2.47 -19.40
N ILE A 372 13.60 -2.72 -18.41
CA ILE A 372 12.44 -1.88 -18.11
C ILE A 372 12.77 -1.04 -16.87
N GLU A 373 12.91 0.27 -17.07
CA GLU A 373 13.19 1.21 -15.99
C GLU A 373 11.92 1.54 -15.18
N SER A 374 12.10 2.09 -13.98
CA SER A 374 10.99 2.58 -13.16
C SER A 374 10.54 3.96 -13.63
N ALA A 375 9.23 4.20 -13.58
CA ALA A 375 8.61 5.44 -14.05
C ALA A 375 7.90 6.17 -12.91
N GLY A 376 7.99 7.50 -12.90
CA GLY A 376 7.24 8.36 -11.99
C GLY A 376 5.86 8.77 -12.51
N LEU A 377 5.41 9.93 -12.07
CA LEU A 377 4.22 10.62 -12.58
C LEU A 377 4.63 11.56 -13.71
N PHE A 378 4.11 11.29 -14.90
CA PHE A 378 4.17 12.19 -16.05
C PHE A 378 2.96 13.12 -16.04
N VAL A 379 3.18 14.38 -16.36
CA VAL A 379 2.15 15.40 -16.57
C VAL A 379 2.16 15.80 -18.03
N ASP A 380 0.98 15.91 -18.64
CA ASP A 380 0.88 16.30 -20.04
C ASP A 380 1.36 17.73 -20.21
N ALA A 381 2.31 17.99 -21.11
CA ALA A 381 2.88 19.33 -21.26
C ALA A 381 1.86 20.40 -21.73
N ASN A 382 0.82 19.99 -22.47
CA ASN A 382 -0.18 20.91 -23.03
C ASN A 382 -1.43 20.96 -22.13
N LEU A 383 -1.96 19.81 -21.75
CA LEU A 383 -3.15 19.62 -20.92
C LEU A 383 -2.74 19.21 -19.52
N GLN A 384 -2.04 20.08 -18.80
CA GLN A 384 -1.39 19.75 -17.53
C GLN A 384 -2.34 19.21 -16.44
N PHE A 385 -3.65 19.40 -16.57
CA PHE A 385 -4.63 18.70 -15.73
C PHE A 385 -4.70 17.18 -15.93
N LEU A 386 -3.95 16.62 -16.89
CA LEU A 386 -3.82 15.19 -17.17
C LEU A 386 -2.46 14.66 -16.69
N ALA A 387 -2.47 13.46 -16.14
CA ALA A 387 -1.27 12.78 -15.68
C ALA A 387 -1.31 11.25 -15.87
N ALA A 388 -0.13 10.62 -15.93
CA ALA A 388 0.02 9.19 -16.14
C ALA A 388 1.17 8.63 -15.29
N SER A 389 1.04 7.40 -14.82
CA SER A 389 2.14 6.64 -14.20
C SER A 389 2.17 5.27 -14.87
N PRO A 390 3.04 5.06 -15.87
CA PRO A 390 3.23 3.74 -16.47
C PRO A 390 3.96 2.80 -15.49
N ASP A 391 3.87 1.49 -15.72
CA ASP A 391 4.53 0.48 -14.87
C ASP A 391 6.04 0.39 -15.16
N GLY A 392 6.46 0.91 -16.31
CA GLY A 392 7.87 1.11 -16.63
C GLY A 392 8.12 1.77 -17.98
N LEU A 393 9.38 2.09 -18.24
CA LEU A 393 9.86 2.68 -19.49
C LEU A 393 10.85 1.74 -20.17
N ILE A 394 10.82 1.69 -21.49
CA ILE A 394 11.79 0.98 -22.32
C ILE A 394 12.37 1.99 -23.30
N ASP A 395 13.67 2.20 -23.22
CA ASP A 395 14.40 3.18 -24.02
C ASP A 395 13.72 4.58 -23.96
N ASN A 396 13.76 5.32 -25.06
CA ASN A 396 13.17 6.65 -25.15
C ASN A 396 11.74 6.67 -25.72
N ASP A 397 11.28 5.63 -26.40
CA ASP A 397 10.04 5.69 -27.20
C ASP A 397 8.94 4.76 -26.71
N SER A 398 9.20 3.94 -25.70
CA SER A 398 8.27 2.90 -25.27
C SER A 398 8.00 2.92 -23.76
N LEU A 399 6.77 2.56 -23.40
CA LEU A 399 6.36 2.32 -22.02
C LEU A 399 5.78 0.91 -21.86
N VAL A 400 5.55 0.51 -20.62
CA VAL A 400 5.00 -0.80 -20.26
C VAL A 400 3.80 -0.63 -19.34
N GLU A 401 2.78 -1.43 -19.59
CA GLU A 401 1.61 -1.59 -18.72
C GLU A 401 1.38 -3.09 -18.47
N ILE A 402 1.50 -3.52 -17.22
CA ILE A 402 1.46 -4.92 -16.81
C ILE A 402 0.15 -5.19 -16.05
N LYS A 403 -0.55 -6.26 -16.43
CA LYS A 403 -1.72 -6.77 -15.69
C LYS A 403 -1.51 -8.22 -15.28
N CYS A 404 -1.68 -8.45 -13.97
CA CYS A 404 -1.69 -9.78 -13.37
C CYS A 404 -3.10 -10.14 -12.87
N PRO A 405 -4.00 -10.67 -13.74
CA PRO A 405 -5.39 -10.94 -13.37
C PRO A 405 -5.51 -12.13 -12.40
N ALA A 406 -5.88 -11.85 -11.14
CA ALA A 406 -6.07 -12.87 -10.12
C ALA A 406 -7.13 -13.94 -10.48
N SER A 407 -8.10 -13.61 -11.35
CA SER A 407 -9.12 -14.53 -11.87
C SER A 407 -8.55 -15.61 -12.77
N ALA A 408 -7.38 -15.38 -13.37
CA ALA A 408 -6.73 -16.28 -14.32
C ALA A 408 -5.48 -16.95 -13.75
N LYS A 409 -5.26 -16.88 -12.43
CA LYS A 409 -4.06 -17.40 -11.74
C LYS A 409 -3.69 -18.87 -12.06
N SER A 410 -4.65 -19.68 -12.49
CA SER A 410 -4.49 -21.12 -12.74
C SER A 410 -4.48 -21.47 -14.23
N PHE A 411 -4.50 -20.46 -15.10
CA PHE A 411 -4.61 -20.59 -16.55
C PHE A 411 -3.44 -19.87 -17.22
N THR A 412 -3.05 -20.29 -18.42
CA THR A 412 -2.23 -19.43 -19.29
C THR A 412 -3.03 -18.15 -19.64
N PRO A 413 -2.38 -17.06 -20.08
CA PRO A 413 -3.11 -15.88 -20.55
C PRO A 413 -4.14 -16.22 -21.65
N GLU A 414 -3.78 -17.07 -22.61
CA GLU A 414 -4.66 -17.55 -23.69
C GLU A 414 -5.88 -18.32 -23.15
N GLU A 415 -5.66 -19.33 -22.31
CA GLU A 415 -6.74 -20.07 -21.65
C GLU A 415 -7.64 -19.13 -20.82
N GLY A 416 -7.03 -18.17 -20.13
CA GLY A 416 -7.73 -17.17 -19.32
C GLY A 416 -8.67 -16.28 -20.16
N ILE A 417 -8.27 -15.95 -21.39
CA ILE A 417 -9.09 -15.20 -22.35
C ILE A 417 -10.21 -16.08 -22.88
N LEU A 418 -9.90 -17.30 -23.34
CA LEU A 418 -10.88 -18.25 -23.86
C LEU A 418 -11.97 -18.58 -22.83
N MET A 419 -11.58 -18.79 -21.58
CA MET A 419 -12.47 -19.05 -20.44
C MET A 419 -13.16 -17.80 -19.89
N LYS A 420 -13.01 -16.64 -20.55
CA LYS A 420 -13.59 -15.34 -20.16
C LYS A 420 -13.23 -14.89 -18.73
N LYS A 421 -12.11 -15.38 -18.19
CA LYS A 421 -11.50 -14.92 -16.92
C LYS A 421 -10.77 -13.59 -17.11
N ILE A 422 -10.27 -13.36 -18.32
CA ILE A 422 -9.66 -12.13 -18.81
C ILE A 422 -10.57 -11.59 -19.91
N LYS A 423 -11.34 -10.54 -19.59
CA LYS A 423 -12.38 -10.01 -20.50
C LYS A 423 -11.90 -8.87 -21.38
N SER A 424 -10.76 -8.26 -21.03
CA SER A 424 -10.22 -7.09 -21.70
C SER A 424 -9.59 -7.40 -23.07
N CYS A 425 -9.16 -8.65 -23.30
CA CYS A 425 -8.39 -9.03 -24.48
C CYS A 425 -9.10 -10.10 -25.33
N THR A 426 -8.64 -10.24 -26.57
CA THR A 426 -8.92 -11.30 -27.54
C THR A 426 -7.59 -11.92 -27.98
N ILE A 427 -7.67 -13.08 -28.63
CA ILE A 427 -6.53 -13.71 -29.32
C ILE A 427 -6.81 -13.65 -30.81
N GLU A 428 -5.89 -13.06 -31.56
CA GLU A 428 -5.97 -12.91 -33.01
C GLU A 428 -4.66 -13.43 -33.60
N ASN A 429 -4.71 -14.42 -34.50
CA ASN A 429 -3.54 -15.09 -35.08
C ASN A 429 -2.51 -15.57 -34.02
N GLY A 430 -3.00 -16.06 -32.88
CA GLY A 430 -2.15 -16.53 -31.77
C GLY A 430 -1.50 -15.40 -30.94
N GLN A 431 -1.79 -14.13 -31.23
CA GLN A 431 -1.26 -12.98 -30.51
C GLN A 431 -2.32 -12.34 -29.60
N LEU A 432 -1.86 -11.73 -28.52
CA LEU A 432 -2.73 -10.97 -27.62
C LEU A 432 -3.20 -9.70 -28.32
N HIS A 433 -4.50 -9.42 -28.27
CA HIS A 433 -5.07 -8.16 -28.72
C HIS A 433 -5.95 -7.56 -27.63
N LEU A 434 -5.61 -6.36 -27.17
CA LEU A 434 -6.41 -5.58 -26.25
C LEU A 434 -7.59 -4.95 -27.00
N LYS A 435 -8.80 -5.24 -26.55
CA LYS A 435 -10.02 -4.70 -27.16
C LYS A 435 -9.97 -3.17 -27.14
N ARG A 436 -10.16 -2.55 -28.29
CA ARG A 436 -10.08 -1.09 -28.46
C ARG A 436 -11.15 -0.32 -27.69
N ASN A 437 -12.26 -0.97 -27.35
CA ASN A 437 -13.29 -0.43 -26.46
C ASN A 437 -13.07 -0.80 -24.98
N ASP A 438 -12.00 -1.49 -24.58
CA ASP A 438 -11.74 -1.78 -23.16
C ASP A 438 -11.14 -0.57 -22.44
N SER A 439 -11.43 -0.43 -21.14
CA SER A 439 -10.91 0.70 -20.35
C SER A 439 -9.38 0.74 -20.28
N TYR A 440 -8.70 -0.41 -20.40
CA TYR A 440 -7.25 -0.44 -20.46
C TYR A 440 -6.70 0.16 -21.76
N PHE A 441 -7.43 0.10 -22.88
CA PHE A 441 -6.97 0.72 -24.13
C PHE A 441 -6.96 2.25 -24.01
N TYR A 442 -8.01 2.82 -23.42
CA TYR A 442 -8.06 4.25 -23.09
C TYR A 442 -6.95 4.65 -22.09
N GLN A 443 -6.63 3.78 -21.13
CA GLN A 443 -5.52 4.03 -20.21
C GLN A 443 -4.18 4.08 -20.97
N VAL A 444 -3.93 3.08 -21.84
CA VAL A 444 -2.70 2.99 -22.64
C VAL A 444 -2.56 4.18 -23.59
N GLN A 445 -3.60 4.52 -24.35
CA GLN A 445 -3.57 5.69 -25.24
C GLN A 445 -3.35 6.99 -24.47
N GLY A 446 -3.96 7.13 -23.29
CA GLY A 446 -3.69 8.25 -22.39
C GLY A 446 -2.24 8.29 -21.90
N GLN A 447 -1.66 7.16 -21.52
CA GLN A 447 -0.25 7.09 -21.14
C GLN A 447 0.66 7.51 -22.30
N LEU A 448 0.42 7.00 -23.51
CA LEU A 448 1.21 7.32 -24.71
C LEU A 448 1.14 8.82 -25.05
N HIS A 449 -0.05 9.41 -25.01
CA HIS A 449 -0.23 10.84 -25.26
C HIS A 449 0.54 11.69 -24.24
N ILE A 450 0.30 11.45 -22.95
CA ILE A 450 0.87 12.24 -21.84
C ILE A 450 2.40 12.15 -21.79
N THR A 451 2.93 10.95 -22.02
CA THR A 451 4.38 10.69 -21.95
C THR A 451 5.10 11.01 -23.26
N ARG A 452 4.36 11.35 -24.33
CA ARG A 452 4.85 11.52 -25.71
C ARG A 452 5.67 10.32 -26.21
N LYS A 453 5.27 9.11 -25.82
CA LYS A 453 5.87 7.85 -26.27
C LYS A 453 5.08 7.28 -27.44
N MET A 454 5.75 6.53 -28.30
CA MET A 454 5.15 5.97 -29.51
C MET A 454 4.51 4.62 -29.27
N PHE A 455 5.07 3.82 -28.35
CA PHE A 455 4.62 2.44 -28.15
C PHE A 455 4.40 2.07 -26.68
N CYS A 456 3.43 1.21 -26.44
CA CYS A 456 3.17 0.59 -25.14
C CYS A 456 3.23 -0.93 -25.30
N TYR A 457 4.07 -1.59 -24.51
CA TYR A 457 4.00 -3.04 -24.32
C TYR A 457 2.94 -3.34 -23.27
N PHE A 458 1.72 -3.64 -23.71
CA PHE A 458 0.63 -4.06 -22.85
C PHE A 458 0.75 -5.56 -22.57
N CYS A 459 1.01 -5.92 -21.33
CA CYS A 459 1.37 -7.27 -20.93
C CYS A 459 0.30 -7.88 -20.01
N ILE A 460 -0.15 -9.10 -20.34
CA ILE A 460 -0.92 -9.96 -19.45
C ILE A 460 -0.03 -11.08 -18.96
N TRP A 461 0.14 -11.15 -17.64
CA TRP A 461 0.96 -12.17 -16.99
C TRP A 461 0.13 -13.06 -16.07
N THR A 462 0.37 -14.37 -16.14
CA THR A 462 -0.08 -15.34 -15.13
C THR A 462 1.10 -16.24 -14.73
N PRO A 463 1.00 -17.00 -13.62
CA PRO A 463 2.05 -17.94 -13.24
C PRO A 463 2.40 -18.99 -14.30
N LYS A 464 1.49 -19.21 -15.27
CA LYS A 464 1.66 -20.18 -16.35
C LYS A 464 2.18 -19.59 -17.66
N GLY A 465 2.36 -18.27 -17.74
CA GLY A 465 2.97 -17.64 -18.91
C GLY A 465 2.62 -16.17 -19.07
N LEU A 466 3.23 -15.56 -20.08
CA LEU A 466 3.13 -14.15 -20.42
C LEU A 466 2.71 -14.01 -21.88
N MET A 467 1.76 -13.11 -22.15
CA MET A 467 1.49 -12.61 -23.49
C MET A 467 1.46 -11.08 -23.48
N TYR A 468 1.88 -10.45 -24.57
CA TYR A 468 1.84 -8.99 -24.69
C TYR A 468 1.42 -8.55 -26.09
N GLU A 469 0.89 -7.32 -26.18
CA GLU A 469 0.64 -6.60 -27.41
C GLU A 469 1.51 -5.33 -27.42
N LYS A 470 2.17 -5.04 -28.54
CA LYS A 470 2.82 -3.74 -28.75
C LYS A 470 1.81 -2.78 -29.38
N ILE A 471 1.26 -1.90 -28.57
CA ILE A 471 0.23 -0.92 -28.98
C ILE A 471 0.92 0.37 -29.40
N GLU A 472 0.55 0.90 -30.57
CA GLU A 472 1.01 2.19 -31.07
C GLU A 472 0.09 3.33 -30.60
N LYS A 473 0.68 4.52 -30.47
CA LYS A 473 -0.03 5.76 -30.19
C LYS A 473 -1.02 6.07 -31.32
N ASP A 474 -2.27 6.29 -30.96
CA ASP A 474 -3.36 6.58 -31.88
C ASP A 474 -3.93 7.97 -31.59
N ASP A 475 -3.35 8.99 -32.23
CA ASP A 475 -3.75 10.39 -32.06
C ASP A 475 -5.17 10.66 -32.59
N ASP A 476 -5.57 9.94 -33.64
CA ASP A 476 -6.92 9.99 -34.20
C ASP A 476 -7.96 9.49 -33.19
N PHE A 477 -7.69 8.37 -32.52
CA PHE A 477 -8.53 7.86 -31.45
C PHE A 477 -8.58 8.83 -30.28
N TRP A 478 -7.44 9.40 -29.89
CA TRP A 478 -7.34 10.37 -28.81
C TRP A 478 -8.24 11.60 -29.05
N ASP A 479 -8.10 12.24 -30.21
CA ASP A 479 -8.84 13.45 -30.54
C ASP A 479 -10.35 13.18 -30.67
N LYS A 480 -10.73 12.07 -31.32
CA LYS A 480 -12.14 11.70 -31.54
C LYS A 480 -12.84 11.22 -30.28
N ASN A 481 -12.17 10.46 -29.41
CA ASN A 481 -12.83 9.72 -28.32
C ASN A 481 -12.48 10.19 -26.91
N MET A 482 -11.34 10.87 -26.69
CA MET A 482 -10.82 11.11 -25.34
C MET A 482 -10.73 12.59 -24.99
N LYS A 483 -10.06 13.39 -25.83
CA LYS A 483 -9.67 14.77 -25.50
C LYS A 483 -10.83 15.65 -25.06
N SER A 484 -11.90 15.72 -25.85
CA SER A 484 -13.07 16.54 -25.53
C SER A 484 -13.74 16.06 -24.23
N GLN A 485 -13.98 14.75 -24.09
CA GLN A 485 -14.65 14.20 -22.91
C GLN A 485 -13.87 14.45 -21.62
N LEU A 486 -12.53 14.26 -21.64
CA LEU A 486 -11.67 14.50 -20.49
C LEU A 486 -11.59 15.99 -20.12
N THR A 487 -11.52 16.86 -21.13
CA THR A 487 -11.48 18.31 -20.94
C THR A 487 -12.78 18.81 -20.31
N THR A 488 -13.93 18.46 -20.91
CA THR A 488 -15.27 18.79 -20.37
C THR A 488 -15.45 18.24 -18.96
N PHE A 489 -15.05 16.99 -18.70
CA PHE A 489 -15.17 16.42 -17.36
C PHE A 489 -14.36 17.20 -16.32
N PHE A 490 -13.14 17.60 -16.70
CA PHE A 490 -12.26 18.35 -15.82
C PHE A 490 -12.80 19.75 -15.52
N THR A 491 -13.15 20.52 -16.55
CA THR A 491 -13.52 21.94 -16.42
C THR A 491 -14.89 22.13 -15.78
N GLU A 492 -15.87 21.30 -16.12
CA GLU A 492 -17.25 21.46 -15.65
C GLU A 492 -17.47 20.84 -14.27
N TYR A 493 -16.85 19.69 -13.99
CA TYR A 493 -17.18 18.90 -12.80
C TYR A 493 -16.02 18.75 -11.82
N PHE A 494 -14.85 18.31 -12.28
CA PHE A 494 -13.73 18.03 -11.38
C PHE A 494 -13.23 19.30 -10.68
N LEU A 495 -13.06 20.38 -11.42
CA LEU A 495 -12.50 21.64 -10.92
C LEU A 495 -13.36 22.24 -9.79
N SER A 496 -14.68 22.21 -9.94
CA SER A 496 -15.61 22.70 -8.91
C SER A 496 -15.46 21.93 -7.60
N GLU A 497 -15.25 20.61 -7.64
CA GLU A 497 -15.02 19.82 -6.42
C GLU A 497 -13.66 20.10 -5.78
N VAL A 498 -12.60 20.28 -6.58
CA VAL A 498 -11.26 20.65 -6.05
C VAL A 498 -11.32 21.97 -5.29
N LEU A 499 -12.08 22.94 -5.81
CA LEU A 499 -12.26 24.24 -5.18
C LEU A 499 -13.08 24.14 -3.89
N LYS A 500 -14.19 23.37 -3.87
CA LYS A 500 -14.94 23.07 -2.64
C LYS A 500 -14.02 22.55 -1.55
N ASP A 501 -13.20 21.55 -1.89
CA ASP A 501 -12.26 20.94 -0.97
C ASP A 501 -11.21 21.94 -0.44
N SER A 502 -10.81 22.91 -1.27
CA SER A 502 -9.84 23.94 -0.90
C SER A 502 -10.45 25.05 -0.03
N LEU A 503 -11.76 25.32 -0.16
CA LEU A 503 -12.47 26.39 0.56
C LEU A 503 -12.99 25.97 1.94
N ILE A 504 -13.47 24.73 2.11
CA ILE A 504 -14.00 24.17 3.39
C ILE A 504 -13.02 24.33 4.57
N LEU A 505 -11.73 24.57 4.31
CA LEU A 505 -10.66 24.52 5.30
C LEU A 505 -9.93 25.86 5.50
N ASN A 506 -10.36 26.92 4.82
CA ASN A 506 -9.90 28.30 5.09
C ASN A 506 -10.81 29.04 6.10
N GLU A 507 -11.92 28.41 6.51
CA GLU A 507 -12.73 28.75 7.69
C GLU A 507 -12.27 27.93 8.90
#